data_AF-A0A819LAV2-F1
#
_entry.id   AF-A0A819LAV2-F1
#
_cell.length_a   1.000
_cell.length_b   1.000
_cell.length_c   1.000
_cell.angle_alpha   90.00
_cell.angle_beta   90.00
_cell.angle_gamma   90.00
#
_symmetry.space_group_name_H-M   'P 1'
#
loop_
_entity.id
_entity.type
_entity.pdbx_description
1 polymer ?
#
loop_
_entity_poly.entity_id
_entity_poly.type
_entity_poly.pdbx_seq_one_letter_code
_entity_poly.pdbx_strand_id
1 'polypeptide(L)'
;MSSSRSSVYRQSRRAHSPDDMIDQLNIRSRTCHLYTSSRRADNDQYEETCECKRPQDKHPGEKVIENIRWSMKLNTREEINAEHGQLQTGAWFVRLAMDTPEEKVKHIFLDAWKLPEPLFIISVLGGAKYFKTSDQLEIIFINGLFDLIQKSGAWLFTSGYDTGIVRLVGRALHQFKLSKFTENSITAIGICKWGCIRDVEKITRPMDEETEQITTNGLDGTNKNRLKTRRSGEWDLEMHHSHYLMLDDGTIRKYETEDYRTRLITHMARINSEHDLFVPAVTVLVEGGKDAIKNIYYDLRSNIPVVIISGSGRAADFFTRWLLLTKNIDNDVKDQNTVYETEELSIEKHKTKCSNIETEKTNTDKISKLNVE
;
A
#
# COMPACT_ATOMS: atom_id res chain seq x y z
N MET A 1 -36.26 -52.70 -29.36
CA MET A 1 -35.92 -51.35 -29.85
C MET A 1 -35.61 -50.48 -28.65
N SER A 2 -34.33 -50.42 -28.30
CA SER A 2 -33.77 -49.66 -27.18
C SER A 2 -33.56 -48.21 -27.59
N SER A 3 -34.29 -47.27 -26.98
CA SER A 3 -34.02 -45.84 -27.16
C SER A 3 -32.89 -45.40 -26.23
N SER A 4 -31.73 -45.12 -26.82
CA SER A 4 -30.56 -44.54 -26.18
C SER A 4 -30.87 -43.11 -25.73
N ARG A 5 -30.99 -42.87 -24.42
CA ARG A 5 -30.94 -41.51 -23.86
C ARG A 5 -29.48 -41.09 -23.78
N SER A 6 -29.07 -40.23 -24.70
CA SER A 6 -27.80 -39.51 -24.66
C SER A 6 -27.75 -38.58 -23.45
N SER A 7 -26.96 -38.97 -22.45
CA SER A 7 -26.56 -38.13 -21.31
C SER A 7 -25.66 -37.00 -21.83
N VAL A 8 -26.21 -35.79 -21.87
CA VAL A 8 -25.42 -34.56 -22.05
C VAL A 8 -24.61 -34.36 -20.78
N TYR A 9 -23.32 -34.66 -20.84
CA TYR A 9 -22.34 -34.27 -19.83
C TYR A 9 -22.38 -32.73 -19.68
N ARG A 10 -23.09 -32.24 -18.67
CA ARG A 10 -22.84 -30.90 -18.12
C ARG A 10 -21.45 -30.96 -17.48
N GLN A 11 -20.44 -30.47 -18.19
CA GLN A 11 -19.19 -30.07 -17.55
C GLN A 11 -19.53 -28.99 -16.52
N SER A 12 -19.57 -29.39 -15.25
CA SER A 12 -19.53 -28.46 -14.14
C SER A 12 -18.23 -27.67 -14.26
N ARG A 13 -18.31 -26.37 -14.58
CA ARG A 13 -17.17 -25.45 -14.46
C ARG A 13 -16.78 -25.45 -12.98
N ARG A 14 -15.71 -26.16 -12.61
CA ARG A 14 -15.14 -26.04 -11.27
C ARG A 14 -14.78 -24.58 -11.06
N ALA A 15 -15.29 -23.96 -10.00
CA ALA A 15 -14.78 -22.66 -9.57
C ALA A 15 -13.29 -22.85 -9.25
N HIS A 16 -12.42 -22.09 -9.92
CA HIS A 16 -10.99 -22.10 -9.63
C HIS A 16 -10.78 -21.47 -8.25
N SER A 17 -9.85 -22.04 -7.45
CA SER A 17 -9.45 -21.39 -6.20
C SER A 17 -8.72 -20.07 -6.51
N PRO A 18 -8.67 -19.11 -5.56
CA PRO A 18 -7.87 -17.90 -5.73
C PRO A 18 -6.43 -18.18 -6.15
N ASP A 19 -5.81 -19.23 -5.59
CA ASP A 19 -4.46 -19.66 -5.92
C ASP A 19 -4.36 -20.16 -7.37
N ASP A 20 -5.29 -21.02 -7.82
CA ASP A 20 -5.32 -21.48 -9.22
C ASP A 20 -5.44 -20.31 -10.22
N MET A 21 -6.19 -19.27 -9.85
CA MET A 21 -6.37 -18.08 -10.69
C MET A 21 -5.09 -17.25 -10.74
N ILE A 22 -4.37 -17.11 -9.63
CA ILE A 22 -3.09 -16.40 -9.58
C ILE A 22 -2.02 -17.16 -10.37
N ASP A 23 -1.98 -18.49 -10.27
CA ASP A 23 -1.07 -19.35 -11.04
C ASP A 23 -1.25 -19.14 -12.56
N GLN A 24 -2.49 -19.02 -13.02
CA GLN A 24 -2.80 -18.78 -14.44
C GLN A 24 -2.27 -17.43 -14.96
N LEU A 25 -2.13 -16.43 -14.08
CA LEU A 25 -1.59 -15.12 -14.43
C LEU A 25 -0.08 -15.14 -14.68
N ASN A 26 0.62 -16.25 -14.39
CA ASN A 26 2.06 -16.41 -14.58
C ASN A 26 2.84 -15.25 -13.94
N ILE A 27 2.55 -14.96 -12.67
CA ILE A 27 3.28 -13.95 -11.90
C ILE A 27 4.72 -14.43 -11.70
N ARG A 28 5.67 -13.50 -11.84
CA ARG A 28 7.10 -13.76 -11.66
C ARG A 28 7.58 -13.09 -10.39
N SER A 29 8.58 -13.67 -9.74
CA SER A 29 9.39 -13.01 -8.71
C SER A 29 10.81 -12.76 -9.25
N ARG A 30 11.67 -12.06 -8.51
CA ARG A 30 13.03 -11.74 -8.96
C ARG A 30 14.08 -12.13 -7.94
N THR A 31 15.15 -12.75 -8.41
CA THR A 31 16.31 -13.11 -7.59
C THR A 31 17.58 -12.57 -8.20
N CYS A 32 18.37 -11.83 -7.42
CA CYS A 32 19.65 -11.27 -7.88
C CYS A 32 20.67 -12.40 -8.13
N HIS A 33 21.09 -12.60 -9.38
CA HIS A 33 22.01 -13.67 -9.78
C HIS A 33 23.39 -13.16 -10.24
N LEU A 34 23.57 -11.86 -10.46
CA LEU A 34 24.89 -11.28 -10.75
C LEU A 34 25.36 -10.42 -9.57
N TYR A 35 26.45 -10.83 -8.92
CA TYR A 35 27.05 -10.06 -7.86
C TYR A 35 27.83 -8.88 -8.44
N THR A 36 27.36 -7.66 -8.11
CA THR A 36 28.04 -6.39 -8.42
C THR A 36 28.54 -5.79 -7.12
N SER A 37 29.86 -5.66 -6.96
CA SER A 37 30.45 -5.16 -5.71
C SER A 37 30.04 -3.72 -5.43
N SER A 38 29.47 -3.49 -4.25
CA SER A 38 29.17 -2.17 -3.71
C SER A 38 30.16 -1.87 -2.59
N ARG A 39 31.00 -0.85 -2.76
CA ARG A 39 31.77 -0.31 -1.64
C ARG A 39 30.82 0.47 -0.73
N ARG A 40 30.62 0.00 0.50
CA ARG A 40 29.96 0.78 1.55
C ARG A 40 30.91 0.95 2.73
N ALA A 41 31.08 2.18 3.16
CA ALA A 41 31.66 2.49 4.46
C ALA A 41 30.50 2.54 5.46
N ASP A 42 30.35 1.49 6.27
CA ASP A 42 29.49 1.51 7.46
C ASP A 42 30.34 0.99 8.63
N ASN A 43 30.67 1.87 9.58
CA ASN A 43 31.29 1.58 10.89
C ASN A 43 32.52 0.64 10.89
N ASP A 44 33.65 1.09 10.35
CA ASP A 44 35.01 0.52 10.51
C ASP A 44 35.22 -0.97 10.18
N GLN A 45 34.21 -1.68 9.67
CA GLN A 45 34.31 -3.04 9.16
C GLN A 45 33.93 -3.07 7.67
N TYR A 46 34.93 -3.27 6.82
CA TYR A 46 34.77 -3.39 5.37
C TYR A 46 34.09 -4.72 5.02
N GLU A 47 32.77 -4.75 4.91
CA GLU A 47 32.05 -5.91 4.36
C GLU A 47 31.69 -5.65 2.89
N GLU A 48 32.37 -6.32 1.96
CA GLU A 48 32.03 -6.29 0.53
C GLU A 48 30.65 -6.93 0.30
N THR A 49 29.64 -6.09 0.07
CA THR A 49 28.28 -6.54 -0.26
C THR A 49 27.98 -6.31 -1.73
N CYS A 50 27.11 -7.13 -2.30
CA CYS A 50 26.53 -6.83 -3.60
C CYS A 50 25.70 -5.53 -3.52
N GLU A 51 25.51 -4.84 -4.63
CA GLU A 51 24.56 -3.74 -4.73
C GLU A 51 23.14 -4.16 -4.29
N CYS A 52 22.75 -5.42 -4.43
CA CYS A 52 21.48 -5.98 -3.91
C CYS A 52 21.45 -6.12 -2.38
N LYS A 53 22.51 -5.72 -1.67
CA LYS A 53 22.74 -5.75 -0.21
C LYS A 53 22.96 -7.13 0.40
N ARG A 54 23.06 -8.20 -0.39
CA ARG A 54 23.49 -9.52 0.10
C ARG A 54 25.03 -9.58 0.19
N PRO A 55 25.60 -10.15 1.26
CA PRO A 55 27.03 -10.46 1.31
C PRO A 55 27.38 -11.59 0.33
N GLN A 56 28.66 -11.72 -0.03
CA GLN A 56 29.11 -12.64 -1.09
C GLN A 56 28.80 -14.11 -0.77
N ASP A 57 28.93 -14.51 0.51
CA ASP A 57 28.63 -15.86 1.01
C ASP A 57 27.14 -16.22 0.93
N LYS A 58 26.24 -15.22 0.93
CA LYS A 58 24.78 -15.39 0.87
C LYS A 58 24.17 -14.92 -0.45
N HIS A 59 25.00 -14.59 -1.44
CA HIS A 59 24.53 -14.18 -2.75
C HIS A 59 24.26 -15.43 -3.62
N PRO A 60 23.09 -15.59 -4.25
CA PRO A 60 22.71 -16.83 -4.92
C PRO A 60 23.29 -16.98 -6.34
N GLY A 61 24.29 -16.17 -6.69
CA GLY A 61 24.83 -16.12 -8.04
C GLY A 61 26.25 -15.57 -8.08
N GLU A 62 26.86 -15.64 -9.25
CA GLU A 62 28.31 -15.52 -9.45
C GLU A 62 28.81 -14.06 -9.39
N LYS A 63 30.09 -13.91 -9.02
CA LYS A 63 30.80 -12.61 -9.01
C LYS A 63 31.21 -12.26 -10.44
N VAL A 64 30.67 -11.15 -10.94
CA VAL A 64 31.07 -10.61 -12.24
C VAL A 64 32.26 -9.67 -12.04
N ILE A 65 33.29 -9.82 -12.88
CA ILE A 65 34.56 -9.08 -12.79
C ILE A 65 34.46 -7.69 -13.47
N GLU A 66 33.48 -7.50 -14.35
CA GLU A 66 33.29 -6.26 -15.10
C GLU A 66 32.63 -5.16 -14.25
N ASN A 67 33.01 -3.89 -14.51
CA ASN A 67 32.42 -2.69 -13.92
C ASN A 67 30.99 -2.42 -14.44
N ILE A 68 30.09 -3.39 -14.28
CA ILE A 68 28.68 -3.27 -14.68
C ILE A 68 27.91 -2.58 -13.56
N ARG A 69 27.20 -1.49 -13.89
CA ARG A 69 26.27 -0.83 -12.96
C ARG A 69 25.07 -1.72 -12.70
N TRP A 70 24.70 -1.90 -11.43
CA TRP A 70 23.56 -2.74 -11.08
C TRP A 70 22.26 -2.21 -11.69
N SER A 71 21.47 -3.11 -12.27
CA SER A 71 20.08 -2.86 -12.64
C SER A 71 19.25 -4.11 -12.41
N MET A 72 17.96 -3.94 -12.08
CA MET A 72 17.05 -5.06 -11.89
C MET A 72 17.04 -5.99 -13.12
N LYS A 73 16.97 -5.43 -14.33
CA LYS A 73 16.88 -6.21 -15.58
C LYS A 73 18.12 -7.05 -15.87
N LEU A 74 19.32 -6.54 -15.56
CA LEU A 74 20.58 -7.25 -15.85
C LEU A 74 21.00 -8.17 -14.72
N ASN A 75 20.82 -7.74 -13.47
CA ASN A 75 21.39 -8.43 -12.31
C ASN A 75 20.45 -9.44 -11.67
N THR A 76 19.18 -9.47 -12.08
CA THR A 76 18.18 -10.38 -11.53
C THR A 76 17.60 -11.26 -12.62
N ARG A 77 17.26 -12.48 -12.23
CA ARG A 77 16.52 -13.43 -13.06
C ARG A 77 15.09 -13.51 -12.55
N GLU A 78 14.17 -13.73 -13.47
CA GLU A 78 12.78 -14.02 -13.12
C GLU A 78 12.66 -15.46 -12.67
N GLU A 79 11.91 -15.66 -11.59
CA GLU A 79 11.54 -16.99 -11.10
C GLU A 79 10.05 -17.22 -11.35
N ILE A 80 9.74 -18.42 -11.83
CA ILE A 80 8.38 -18.91 -12.05
C ILE A 80 7.81 -19.32 -10.67
N ASN A 81 6.48 -19.30 -10.52
CA ASN A 81 5.78 -19.63 -9.27
C ASN A 81 6.10 -18.63 -8.15
N ALA A 82 5.79 -17.36 -8.40
CA ALA A 82 5.92 -16.36 -7.36
C ALA A 82 5.05 -16.72 -6.15
N GLU A 83 5.57 -16.58 -4.94
CA GLU A 83 4.86 -16.98 -3.71
C GLU A 83 3.54 -16.21 -3.54
N HIS A 84 2.44 -16.91 -3.26
CA HIS A 84 1.15 -16.33 -2.91
C HIS A 84 0.39 -17.24 -1.96
N GLY A 85 -0.68 -16.71 -1.36
CA GLY A 85 -1.58 -17.46 -0.50
C GLY A 85 -2.13 -16.59 0.62
N GLN A 86 -2.49 -17.22 1.74
CA GLN A 86 -2.88 -16.53 2.96
C GLN A 86 -1.74 -16.56 3.99
N LEU A 87 -1.47 -15.41 4.61
CA LEU A 87 -0.62 -15.31 5.78
C LEU A 87 -1.32 -15.93 7.00
N GLN A 88 -0.56 -16.20 8.06
CA GLN A 88 -1.09 -16.68 9.34
C GLN A 88 -2.17 -15.77 9.95
N THR A 89 -2.19 -14.49 9.58
CA THR A 89 -3.20 -13.51 10.00
C THR A 89 -4.53 -13.65 9.24
N GLY A 90 -4.60 -14.52 8.25
CA GLY A 90 -5.71 -14.65 7.30
C GLY A 90 -5.67 -13.63 6.15
N ALA A 91 -4.67 -12.75 6.12
CA ALA A 91 -4.52 -11.78 5.03
C ALA A 91 -4.00 -12.46 3.75
N TRP A 92 -4.59 -12.15 2.60
CA TRP A 92 -4.06 -12.63 1.32
C TRP A 92 -2.78 -11.89 0.94
N PHE A 93 -1.84 -12.58 0.30
CA PHE A 93 -0.65 -11.96 -0.24
C PHE A 93 -0.25 -12.55 -1.58
N VAL A 94 0.48 -11.74 -2.35
CA VAL A 94 1.20 -12.19 -3.54
C VAL A 94 2.55 -11.47 -3.61
N ARG A 95 3.61 -12.24 -3.80
CA ARG A 95 4.95 -11.77 -4.18
C ARG A 95 4.97 -11.59 -5.68
N LEU A 96 5.42 -10.43 -6.15
CA LEU A 96 5.50 -10.17 -7.59
C LEU A 96 6.69 -9.29 -7.96
N ALA A 97 7.20 -9.47 -9.17
CA ALA A 97 8.27 -8.68 -9.73
C ALA A 97 7.84 -7.22 -9.86
N MET A 98 8.72 -6.28 -9.55
CA MET A 98 8.42 -4.85 -9.58
C MET A 98 8.06 -4.29 -10.97
N ASP A 99 8.26 -5.06 -12.02
CA ASP A 99 7.83 -4.74 -13.39
C ASP A 99 6.64 -5.56 -13.87
N THR A 100 5.94 -6.24 -12.97
CA THR A 100 4.65 -6.88 -13.27
C THR A 100 3.65 -5.82 -13.74
N PRO A 101 2.94 -6.02 -14.86
CA PRO A 101 1.93 -5.08 -15.32
C PRO A 101 0.78 -4.93 -14.32
N GLU A 102 0.27 -3.71 -14.15
CA GLU A 102 -0.81 -3.39 -13.22
C GLU A 102 -2.12 -4.12 -13.57
N GLU A 103 -2.35 -4.45 -14.85
CA GLU A 103 -3.50 -5.24 -15.30
C GLU A 103 -3.53 -6.64 -14.66
N LYS A 104 -2.36 -7.27 -14.46
CA LYS A 104 -2.31 -8.55 -13.74
C LYS A 104 -2.74 -8.38 -12.29
N VAL A 105 -2.33 -7.29 -11.64
CA VAL A 105 -2.73 -6.98 -10.26
C VAL A 105 -4.24 -6.70 -10.19
N LYS A 106 -4.83 -6.05 -11.19
CA LYS A 106 -6.28 -5.88 -11.32
C LYS A 106 -7.02 -7.22 -11.29
N HIS A 107 -6.57 -8.19 -12.09
CA HIS A 107 -7.13 -9.54 -12.09
C HIS A 107 -6.97 -10.24 -10.74
N ILE A 108 -5.83 -10.06 -10.05
CA ILE A 108 -5.67 -10.59 -8.69
C ILE A 108 -6.71 -9.98 -7.76
N PHE A 109 -6.88 -8.66 -7.78
CA PHE A 109 -7.79 -7.95 -6.87
C PHE A 109 -9.26 -8.29 -7.14
N LEU A 110 -9.73 -8.17 -8.38
CA LEU A 110 -11.14 -8.33 -8.71
C LEU A 110 -11.53 -9.79 -8.96
N ASP A 111 -10.66 -10.57 -9.60
CA ASP A 111 -11.01 -11.92 -10.04
C ASP A 111 -10.58 -12.98 -9.02
N ALA A 112 -9.34 -12.95 -8.54
CA ALA A 112 -8.85 -13.98 -7.61
C ALA A 112 -9.33 -13.71 -6.17
N TRP A 113 -9.10 -12.50 -5.66
CA TRP A 113 -9.45 -12.11 -4.28
C TRP A 113 -10.89 -11.61 -4.13
N LYS A 114 -11.61 -11.39 -5.23
CA LYS A 114 -13.01 -10.93 -5.24
C LYS A 114 -13.23 -9.67 -4.42
N LEU A 115 -12.27 -8.74 -4.48
CA LEU A 115 -12.42 -7.44 -3.85
C LEU A 115 -13.58 -6.68 -4.51
N PRO A 116 -14.45 -6.01 -3.73
CA PRO A 116 -15.43 -5.11 -4.31
C PRO A 116 -14.70 -3.96 -5.01
N GLU A 117 -15.19 -3.54 -6.17
CA GLU A 117 -14.63 -2.39 -6.87
C GLU A 117 -14.61 -1.15 -5.96
N PRO A 118 -13.52 -0.38 -5.94
CA PRO A 118 -13.42 0.79 -5.09
C PRO A 118 -14.31 1.91 -5.63
N LEU A 119 -15.11 2.53 -4.77
CA LEU A 119 -15.77 3.80 -5.11
C LEU A 119 -14.87 5.01 -4.82
N PHE A 120 -13.80 4.80 -4.05
CA PHE A 120 -12.80 5.79 -3.70
C PHE A 120 -11.50 5.09 -3.32
N ILE A 121 -10.35 5.73 -3.55
CA ILE A 121 -9.03 5.20 -3.17
C ILE A 121 -8.32 6.19 -2.25
N ILE A 122 -7.85 5.70 -1.11
CA ILE A 122 -7.07 6.49 -0.14
C ILE A 122 -5.70 5.84 0.00
N SER A 123 -4.63 6.58 -0.27
CA SER A 123 -3.26 6.16 0.03
C SER A 123 -2.73 6.94 1.23
N VAL A 124 -2.34 6.25 2.31
CA VAL A 124 -1.77 6.90 3.49
C VAL A 124 -0.25 6.76 3.48
N LEU A 125 0.42 7.91 3.53
CA LEU A 125 1.88 8.01 3.63
C LEU A 125 2.26 8.56 5.00
N GLY A 126 3.38 8.07 5.54
CA GLY A 126 3.99 8.64 6.73
C GLY A 126 5.37 8.11 7.02
N GLY A 127 5.95 8.52 8.14
CA GLY A 127 7.32 8.13 8.50
C GLY A 127 7.43 6.69 9.02
N ALA A 128 8.52 6.01 8.66
CA ALA A 128 8.83 4.67 9.14
C ALA A 128 9.37 4.62 10.59
N LYS A 129 9.66 5.78 11.20
CA LYS A 129 10.17 5.88 12.58
C LYS A 129 9.01 6.17 13.54
N TYR A 130 9.16 5.71 14.79
CA TYR A 130 8.24 6.11 15.86
C TYR A 130 8.18 7.64 15.92
N PHE A 131 6.96 8.16 15.94
CA PHE A 131 6.66 9.58 15.92
C PHE A 131 5.81 9.88 17.15
N LYS A 132 5.97 11.09 17.67
CA LYS A 132 5.16 11.61 18.77
C LYS A 132 4.39 12.80 18.22
N THR A 133 3.33 12.52 17.49
CA THR A 133 2.27 13.51 17.23
C THR A 133 1.53 13.80 18.54
N SER A 134 0.72 14.86 18.57
CA SER A 134 -0.22 15.00 19.68
C SER A 134 -1.26 13.88 19.61
N ASP A 135 -1.56 13.25 20.74
CA ASP A 135 -2.58 12.18 20.82
C ASP A 135 -3.92 12.64 20.23
N GLN A 136 -4.23 13.93 20.35
CA GLN A 136 -5.43 14.55 19.75
C GLN A 136 -5.43 14.49 18.22
N LEU A 137 -4.32 14.84 17.56
CA LEU A 137 -4.23 14.79 16.09
C LEU A 137 -4.34 13.36 15.58
N GLU A 138 -3.72 12.40 16.27
CA GLU A 138 -3.82 10.97 15.93
C GLU A 138 -5.28 10.48 16.01
N ILE A 139 -5.98 10.80 17.09
CA ILE A 139 -7.39 10.41 17.27
C ILE A 139 -8.27 11.03 16.19
N ILE A 140 -8.11 12.33 15.92
CA ILE A 140 -8.91 13.04 14.90
C ILE A 140 -8.66 12.43 13.51
N PHE A 141 -7.38 12.19 13.17
CA PHE A 141 -7.00 11.60 11.89
C PHE A 141 -7.59 10.19 11.73
N ILE A 142 -7.39 9.31 12.72
CA ILE A 142 -7.85 7.92 12.64
C ILE A 142 -9.37 7.86 12.55
N ASN A 143 -10.09 8.61 13.38
CA ASN A 143 -11.56 8.63 13.32
C ASN A 143 -12.06 9.15 11.97
N GLY A 144 -11.49 10.25 11.47
CA GLY A 144 -11.87 10.82 10.18
C GLY A 144 -11.58 9.87 9.00
N LEU A 145 -10.42 9.21 9.02
CA LEU A 145 -10.05 8.23 7.99
C LEU A 145 -11.04 7.07 7.93
N PHE A 146 -11.39 6.50 9.07
CA PHE A 146 -12.28 5.34 9.10
C PHE A 146 -13.75 5.70 8.86
N ASP A 147 -14.19 6.87 9.30
CA ASP A 147 -15.51 7.40 8.93
C ASP A 147 -15.62 7.54 7.41
N LEU A 148 -14.57 8.03 6.74
CA LEU A 148 -14.53 8.14 5.28
C LEU A 148 -14.56 6.77 4.61
N ILE A 149 -13.70 5.84 5.03
CA ILE A 149 -13.64 4.47 4.46
C ILE A 149 -15.00 3.79 4.57
N GLN A 150 -15.66 3.88 5.73
CA GLN A 150 -16.95 3.22 5.95
C GLN A 150 -18.08 3.81 5.11
N LYS A 151 -18.11 5.14 4.95
CA LYS A 151 -19.16 5.81 4.18
C LYS A 151 -19.00 5.63 2.67
N SER A 152 -17.76 5.54 2.20
CA SER A 152 -17.44 5.50 0.77
C SER A 152 -17.15 4.10 0.23
N GLY A 153 -16.88 3.11 1.08
CA GLY A 153 -16.38 1.81 0.60
C GLY A 153 -14.98 1.92 -0.01
N ALA A 154 -14.16 2.85 0.48
CA ALA A 154 -12.85 3.12 -0.07
C ALA A 154 -11.87 1.95 0.10
N TRP A 155 -10.98 1.76 -0.88
CA TRP A 155 -9.76 0.98 -0.67
C TRP A 155 -8.71 1.83 0.03
N LEU A 156 -8.08 1.25 1.05
CA LEU A 156 -7.01 1.87 1.82
C LEU A 156 -5.66 1.26 1.43
N PHE A 157 -4.78 2.05 0.82
CA PHE A 157 -3.40 1.66 0.52
C PHE A 157 -2.42 2.23 1.56
N THR A 158 -1.51 1.39 2.05
CA THR A 158 -0.41 1.80 2.93
C THR A 158 0.90 1.12 2.52
N SER A 159 2.00 1.36 3.25
CA SER A 159 3.24 0.60 3.07
C SER A 159 3.18 -0.84 3.60
N GLY A 160 2.14 -1.21 4.37
CA GLY A 160 1.99 -2.54 4.98
C GLY A 160 2.97 -2.86 6.12
N TYR A 161 3.92 -1.98 6.42
CA TYR A 161 4.88 -2.19 7.51
C TYR A 161 4.34 -1.69 8.84
N ASP A 162 4.59 -2.42 9.92
CA ASP A 162 4.28 -2.03 11.29
C ASP A 162 5.20 -0.90 11.78
N THR A 163 4.96 0.30 11.25
CA THR A 163 5.75 1.51 11.51
C THR A 163 4.88 2.75 11.50
N GLY A 164 5.28 3.73 12.31
CA GLY A 164 4.67 5.06 12.34
C GLY A 164 3.16 5.05 12.19
N ILE A 165 2.64 5.79 11.21
CA ILE A 165 1.21 5.95 10.96
C ILE A 165 0.52 4.63 10.61
N VAL A 166 1.21 3.72 9.93
CA VAL A 166 0.63 2.44 9.49
C VAL A 166 0.33 1.54 10.69
N ARG A 167 1.15 1.59 11.75
CA ARG A 167 0.83 0.95 13.03
C ARG A 167 -0.46 1.49 13.65
N LEU A 168 -0.67 2.81 13.61
CA LEU A 168 -1.89 3.43 14.15
C LEU A 168 -3.12 2.98 13.35
N VAL A 169 -3.02 3.01 12.02
CA VAL A 169 -4.03 2.48 11.11
C VAL A 169 -4.34 1.03 11.43
N GLY A 170 -3.32 0.20 11.65
CA GLY A 170 -3.44 -1.19 12.06
C GLY A 170 -4.23 -1.40 13.34
N ARG A 171 -3.87 -0.67 14.40
CA ARG A 171 -4.61 -0.70 15.68
C ARG A 171 -6.07 -0.29 15.51
N ALA A 172 -6.33 0.70 14.67
CA ALA A 172 -7.69 1.10 14.34
C ALA A 172 -8.44 0.00 13.57
N LEU A 173 -7.83 -0.60 12.53
CA LEU A 173 -8.40 -1.74 11.80
C LEU A 173 -8.81 -2.86 12.76
N HIS A 174 -7.96 -3.18 13.74
CA HIS A 174 -8.26 -4.15 14.79
C HIS A 174 -9.49 -3.76 15.63
N GLN A 175 -9.52 -2.53 16.16
CA GLN A 175 -10.66 -2.03 16.95
C GLN A 175 -11.95 -2.00 16.14
N PHE A 176 -11.88 -1.68 14.85
CA PHE A 176 -13.03 -1.71 13.95
C PHE A 176 -13.55 -3.12 13.71
N LYS A 177 -12.66 -4.11 13.51
CA LYS A 177 -13.04 -5.52 13.41
C LYS A 177 -13.74 -6.04 14.68
N LEU A 178 -13.29 -5.61 15.87
CA LEU A 178 -13.90 -6.01 17.14
C LEU A 178 -15.24 -5.33 17.45
N SER A 179 -15.43 -4.08 17.00
CA SER A 179 -16.58 -3.25 17.39
C SER A 179 -17.82 -3.40 16.51
N LYS A 180 -17.69 -3.91 15.28
CA LYS A 180 -18.83 -4.04 14.37
C LYS A 180 -19.20 -5.50 14.08
N PHE A 181 -20.48 -5.80 14.27
CA PHE A 181 -21.18 -7.02 13.80
C PHE A 181 -21.47 -6.99 12.28
N THR A 182 -20.99 -6.00 11.52
CA THR A 182 -21.34 -5.82 10.11
C THR A 182 -20.41 -6.60 9.19
N GLU A 183 -20.98 -7.22 8.16
CA GLU A 183 -20.29 -8.02 7.12
C GLU A 183 -19.32 -7.22 6.22
N ASN A 184 -19.31 -5.88 6.30
CA ASN A 184 -18.47 -5.04 5.44
C ASN A 184 -17.04 -4.94 5.98
N SER A 185 -16.21 -5.92 5.60
CA SER A 185 -14.77 -5.88 5.87
C SER A 185 -14.09 -4.72 5.13
N ILE A 186 -13.22 -3.98 5.84
CA ILE A 186 -12.43 -2.89 5.24
C ILE A 186 -11.35 -3.51 4.32
N THR A 187 -11.24 -3.01 3.09
CA THR A 187 -10.19 -3.39 2.15
C THR A 187 -8.94 -2.54 2.41
N ALA A 188 -8.02 -3.08 3.21
CA ALA A 188 -6.73 -2.46 3.53
C ALA A 188 -5.59 -3.26 2.88
N ILE A 189 -4.91 -2.63 1.91
CA ILE A 189 -3.90 -3.23 1.05
C ILE A 189 -2.53 -2.62 1.40
N GLY A 190 -1.61 -3.45 1.88
CA GLY A 190 -0.21 -3.07 2.10
C GLY A 190 0.63 -3.29 0.84
N ILE A 191 1.27 -2.24 0.31
CA ILE A 191 2.24 -2.36 -0.79
C ILE A 191 3.64 -2.23 -0.20
N CYS A 192 4.36 -3.34 -0.13
CA CYS A 192 5.65 -3.45 0.53
C CYS A 192 6.71 -4.11 -0.36
N LYS A 193 7.98 -3.92 -0.04
CA LYS A 193 9.11 -4.65 -0.65
C LYS A 193 9.30 -5.99 0.05
N TRP A 194 9.33 -7.07 -0.74
CA TRP A 194 9.61 -8.42 -0.26
C TRP A 194 10.91 -8.49 0.56
N GLY A 195 12.02 -8.01 -0.01
CA GLY A 195 13.33 -8.04 0.64
C GLY A 195 13.52 -7.09 1.83
N CYS A 196 12.48 -6.39 2.25
CA CYS A 196 12.46 -5.53 3.43
C CYS A 196 11.53 -6.06 4.54
N ILE A 197 10.85 -7.19 4.31
CA ILE A 197 10.02 -7.85 5.31
C ILE A 197 10.92 -8.73 6.18
N ARG A 198 10.82 -8.58 7.50
CA ARG A 198 11.55 -9.43 8.45
C ARG A 198 10.87 -10.78 8.57
N ASP A 199 11.68 -11.84 8.67
CA ASP A 199 11.21 -13.21 8.90
C ASP A 199 10.12 -13.64 7.91
N VAL A 200 10.19 -13.18 6.66
CA VAL A 200 9.14 -13.39 5.66
C VAL A 200 8.83 -14.87 5.47
N GLU A 201 9.86 -15.73 5.53
CA GLU A 201 9.70 -17.18 5.42
C GLU A 201 8.90 -17.79 6.57
N LYS A 202 8.79 -17.14 7.73
CA LYS A 202 7.96 -17.62 8.84
C LYS A 202 6.49 -17.23 8.67
N ILE A 203 6.23 -16.10 8.01
CA ILE A 203 4.88 -15.54 7.86
C ILE A 203 4.18 -16.15 6.64
N THR A 204 4.94 -16.56 5.62
CA THR A 204 4.40 -17.17 4.39
C THR A 204 4.32 -18.70 4.44
N ARG A 205 4.88 -19.35 5.47
CA ARG A 205 4.74 -20.81 5.63
C ARG A 205 3.31 -21.19 6.01
N PRO A 206 2.78 -22.29 5.44
CA PRO A 206 1.54 -22.90 5.91
C PRO A 206 1.63 -23.20 7.41
N MET A 207 0.53 -23.01 8.14
CA MET A 207 0.45 -23.34 9.56
C MET A 207 0.58 -24.86 9.73
N ASP A 208 1.68 -25.32 10.31
CA ASP A 208 1.91 -26.68 10.79
C ASP A 208 1.87 -26.71 12.33
N GLU A 209 1.68 -27.89 12.94
CA GLU A 209 1.58 -28.04 14.41
C GLU A 209 2.81 -27.47 15.16
N GLU A 210 3.96 -27.37 14.48
CA GLU A 210 5.20 -26.81 15.03
C GLU A 210 5.22 -25.27 15.03
N THR A 211 4.54 -24.60 14.08
CA THR A 211 4.43 -23.13 14.04
C THR A 211 3.42 -22.56 15.03
N GLU A 212 2.44 -23.33 15.49
CA GLU A 212 1.44 -22.93 16.50
C GLU A 212 2.09 -22.59 17.87
N GLN A 213 3.19 -23.26 18.23
CA GLN A 213 3.94 -22.97 19.46
C GLN A 213 4.77 -21.68 19.38
N ILE A 214 5.11 -21.23 18.16
CA ILE A 214 5.89 -20.01 17.92
C ILE A 214 4.97 -18.78 17.90
N THR A 215 3.78 -18.89 17.34
CA THR A 215 2.82 -17.78 17.22
C THR A 215 2.26 -17.33 18.58
N THR A 216 2.01 -18.27 19.50
CA THR A 216 1.50 -18.00 20.86
C THR A 216 2.47 -17.22 21.76
N ASN A 217 3.78 -17.41 21.58
CA ASN A 217 4.83 -16.70 22.33
C ASN A 217 5.47 -15.53 21.56
N GLY A 218 5.14 -15.41 20.27
CA GLY A 218 5.94 -14.70 19.29
C GLY A 218 5.19 -13.70 18.43
N LEU A 219 3.95 -13.32 18.72
CA LEU A 219 3.26 -12.20 18.03
C LEU A 219 3.00 -10.98 18.92
N ASP A 220 3.28 -11.08 20.22
CA ASP A 220 3.12 -9.97 21.14
C ASP A 220 4.24 -8.92 20.90
N GLY A 221 3.84 -7.72 20.49
CA GLY A 221 4.70 -6.60 20.10
C GLY A 221 5.48 -5.94 21.25
N THR A 222 5.47 -6.55 22.43
CA THR A 222 6.03 -6.03 23.68
C THR A 222 7.41 -6.59 24.01
N ASN A 223 7.90 -7.57 23.24
CA ASN A 223 9.12 -8.29 23.58
C ASN A 223 10.38 -7.45 23.27
N LYS A 224 10.93 -6.78 24.29
CA LYS A 224 12.10 -5.88 24.23
C LYS A 224 13.36 -6.51 23.59
N ASN A 225 13.44 -7.83 23.51
CA ASN A 225 14.52 -8.54 22.82
C ASN A 225 14.43 -8.47 21.28
N ARG A 226 13.24 -8.27 20.68
CA ARG A 226 13.11 -8.09 19.21
C ARG A 226 13.70 -6.79 18.70
N LEU A 227 13.73 -5.75 19.53
CA LEU A 227 14.33 -4.46 19.17
C LEU A 227 15.84 -4.55 18.99
N LYS A 228 16.51 -5.50 19.66
CA LYS A 228 17.97 -5.69 19.60
C LYS A 228 18.47 -6.38 18.33
N THR A 229 17.59 -7.07 17.58
CA THR A 229 17.96 -7.80 16.34
C THR A 229 17.51 -7.08 15.07
N ARG A 230 16.91 -5.89 15.15
CA ARG A 230 16.45 -5.14 13.98
C ARG A 230 17.65 -4.67 13.15
N ARG A 231 17.86 -5.29 11.99
CA ARG A 231 18.76 -4.76 10.98
C ARG A 231 18.15 -3.51 10.36
N SER A 232 19.00 -2.54 10.00
CA SER A 232 18.54 -1.37 9.27
C SER A 232 17.94 -1.80 7.92
N GLY A 233 16.75 -1.29 7.60
CA GLY A 233 16.05 -1.60 6.34
C GLY A 233 15.16 -2.85 6.38
N GLU A 234 14.89 -3.43 7.55
CA GLU A 234 13.92 -4.53 7.71
C GLU A 234 12.79 -4.16 8.68
N TRP A 235 11.56 -4.43 8.28
CA TRP A 235 10.35 -4.11 9.03
C TRP A 235 9.43 -5.31 9.18
N ASP A 236 8.69 -5.33 10.28
CA ASP A 236 7.63 -6.31 10.51
C ASP A 236 6.39 -5.87 9.70
N LEU A 237 5.57 -6.82 9.26
CA LEU A 237 4.29 -6.51 8.61
C LEU A 237 3.24 -6.10 9.65
N GLU A 238 2.32 -5.24 9.25
CA GLU A 238 1.22 -4.80 10.10
C GLU A 238 0.04 -5.81 10.05
N MET A 239 -0.09 -6.64 11.07
CA MET A 239 -0.96 -7.82 11.06
C MET A 239 -2.46 -7.61 10.76
N HIS A 240 -2.99 -6.39 10.80
CA HIS A 240 -4.42 -6.12 10.67
C HIS A 240 -4.89 -5.72 9.27
N HIS A 241 -3.96 -5.52 8.33
CA HIS A 241 -4.28 -5.36 6.90
C HIS A 241 -4.95 -6.64 6.35
N SER A 242 -5.80 -6.49 5.33
CA SER A 242 -6.49 -7.62 4.72
C SER A 242 -5.74 -8.23 3.55
N HIS A 243 -4.91 -7.45 2.85
CA HIS A 243 -4.22 -7.88 1.64
C HIS A 243 -2.81 -7.28 1.56
N TYR A 244 -1.89 -8.00 0.89
CA TYR A 244 -0.51 -7.59 0.69
C TYR A 244 -0.02 -7.78 -0.74
N LEU A 245 0.55 -6.71 -1.28
CA LEU A 245 1.31 -6.74 -2.53
C LEU A 245 2.79 -6.62 -2.20
N MET A 246 3.53 -7.73 -2.33
CA MET A 246 4.94 -7.79 -1.96
C MET A 246 5.81 -7.67 -3.21
N LEU A 247 6.26 -6.45 -3.48
CA LEU A 247 7.08 -6.09 -4.65
C LEU A 247 8.51 -6.61 -4.50
N ASP A 248 9.01 -7.24 -5.56
CA ASP A 248 10.31 -7.88 -5.58
C ASP A 248 11.14 -7.40 -6.78
N ASP A 249 12.32 -6.86 -6.48
CA ASP A 249 13.33 -6.47 -7.46
C ASP A 249 14.65 -7.24 -7.24
N GLY A 250 14.60 -8.33 -6.47
CA GLY A 250 15.76 -9.12 -6.12
C GLY A 250 16.72 -8.46 -5.13
N THR A 251 16.41 -7.28 -4.57
CA THR A 251 17.24 -6.63 -3.53
C THR A 251 16.74 -6.97 -2.13
N ILE A 252 17.59 -6.78 -1.11
CA ILE A 252 17.19 -6.78 0.30
C ILE A 252 17.45 -5.41 0.92
N ARG A 253 16.64 -5.02 1.91
CA ARG A 253 16.86 -3.81 2.72
C ARG A 253 16.96 -2.50 1.91
N LYS A 254 16.38 -2.48 0.71
CA LYS A 254 16.20 -1.29 -0.12
C LYS A 254 14.71 -1.03 -0.28
N TYR A 255 14.26 0.09 0.27
CA TYR A 255 12.87 0.53 0.15
C TYR A 255 12.75 1.46 -1.05
N GLU A 256 12.06 1.00 -2.09
CA GLU A 256 11.75 1.76 -3.31
C GLU A 256 10.46 1.16 -3.89
N THR A 257 9.32 1.81 -3.71
CA THR A 257 8.01 1.33 -4.21
C THR A 257 7.17 2.45 -4.82
N GLU A 258 7.64 3.68 -4.77
CA GLU A 258 6.85 4.89 -4.97
C GLU A 258 6.23 4.94 -6.37
N ASP A 259 7.05 4.64 -7.38
CA ASP A 259 6.65 4.60 -8.78
C ASP A 259 5.58 3.52 -9.05
N TYR A 260 5.85 2.27 -8.65
CA TYR A 260 4.89 1.17 -8.82
C TYR A 260 3.57 1.41 -8.08
N ARG A 261 3.64 1.86 -6.82
CA ARG A 261 2.46 2.21 -6.02
C ARG A 261 1.59 3.23 -6.75
N THR A 262 2.21 4.29 -7.26
CA THR A 262 1.50 5.38 -7.96
C THR A 262 0.86 4.88 -9.25
N ARG A 263 1.59 4.11 -10.07
CA ARG A 263 1.04 3.53 -11.30
C ARG A 263 -0.12 2.60 -11.01
N LEU A 264 0.00 1.76 -9.99
CA LEU A 264 -1.07 0.84 -9.60
C LEU A 264 -2.32 1.61 -9.16
N ILE A 265 -2.18 2.61 -8.27
CA ILE A 265 -3.32 3.44 -7.85
C ILE A 265 -3.96 4.14 -9.05
N THR A 266 -3.15 4.71 -9.94
CA THR A 266 -3.64 5.38 -11.15
C THR A 266 -4.39 4.41 -12.08
N HIS A 267 -3.91 3.17 -12.18
CA HIS A 267 -4.55 2.13 -12.96
C HIS A 267 -5.88 1.70 -12.32
N MET A 268 -5.90 1.47 -11.00
CA MET A 268 -7.13 1.14 -10.27
C MET A 268 -8.16 2.28 -10.31
N ALA A 269 -7.71 3.54 -10.33
CA ALA A 269 -8.58 4.70 -10.50
C ALA A 269 -9.33 4.72 -11.84
N ARG A 270 -8.82 3.99 -12.85
CA ARG A 270 -9.36 3.91 -14.22
C ARG A 270 -10.04 2.58 -14.52
N ILE A 271 -10.33 1.79 -13.49
CA ILE A 271 -10.88 0.43 -13.65
C ILE A 271 -12.18 0.40 -14.46
N ASN A 272 -13.00 1.46 -14.33
CA ASN A 272 -14.28 1.65 -15.01
C ASN A 272 -14.21 2.70 -16.15
N SER A 273 -13.03 2.90 -16.73
CA SER A 273 -12.82 3.85 -17.82
C SER A 273 -13.64 3.52 -19.08
N GLU A 274 -14.02 2.26 -19.29
CA GLU A 274 -14.93 1.86 -20.39
C GLU A 274 -16.33 2.49 -20.27
N HIS A 275 -16.70 2.96 -19.09
CA HIS A 275 -17.96 3.64 -18.80
C HIS A 275 -17.79 5.15 -18.56
N ASP A 276 -16.63 5.73 -18.90
CA ASP A 276 -16.26 7.13 -18.59
C ASP A 276 -16.36 7.47 -17.08
N LEU A 277 -16.29 6.46 -16.21
CA LEU A 277 -16.33 6.61 -14.76
C LEU A 277 -14.93 6.42 -14.17
N PHE A 278 -14.44 7.46 -13.49
CA PHE A 278 -13.17 7.42 -12.77
C PHE A 278 -13.41 7.29 -11.27
N VAL A 279 -12.67 6.38 -10.64
CA VAL A 279 -12.65 6.26 -9.18
C VAL A 279 -11.71 7.33 -8.63
N PRO A 280 -12.20 8.26 -7.79
CA PRO A 280 -11.33 9.30 -7.23
C PRO A 280 -10.27 8.69 -6.32
N ALA A 281 -9.03 9.16 -6.46
CA ALA A 281 -7.90 8.76 -5.63
C ALA A 281 -7.31 9.96 -4.91
N VAL A 282 -6.91 9.79 -3.66
CA VAL A 282 -6.22 10.82 -2.87
C VAL A 282 -5.10 10.20 -2.05
N THR A 283 -4.00 10.92 -1.92
CA THR A 283 -2.93 10.59 -0.98
C THR A 283 -3.05 11.46 0.27
N VAL A 284 -2.96 10.87 1.45
CA VAL A 284 -2.92 11.60 2.72
C VAL A 284 -1.52 11.46 3.34
N LEU A 285 -0.86 12.59 3.55
CA LEU A 285 0.44 12.67 4.19
C LEU A 285 0.29 13.01 5.67
N VAL A 286 0.77 12.10 6.52
CA VAL A 286 0.94 12.31 7.96
C VAL A 286 2.42 12.17 8.30
N GLU A 287 3.03 13.25 8.78
CA GLU A 287 4.47 13.31 9.03
C GLU A 287 5.29 13.07 7.73
N GLY A 288 6.18 12.07 7.69
CA GLY A 288 6.91 11.68 6.50
C GLY A 288 8.41 12.01 6.51
N GLY A 289 9.19 11.07 5.98
CA GLY A 289 10.62 11.24 5.70
C GLY A 289 10.89 11.54 4.22
N LYS A 290 12.14 11.30 3.78
CA LYS A 290 12.55 11.50 2.38
C LYS A 290 11.75 10.65 1.39
N ASP A 291 11.40 9.43 1.77
CA ASP A 291 10.62 8.53 0.91
C ASP A 291 9.18 9.01 0.74
N ALA A 292 8.60 9.69 1.75
CA ALA A 292 7.28 10.31 1.62
C ALA A 292 7.31 11.47 0.62
N ILE A 293 8.38 12.27 0.60
CA ILE A 293 8.58 13.35 -0.39
C ILE A 293 8.65 12.77 -1.81
N LYS A 294 9.39 11.66 -2.00
CA LYS A 294 9.43 10.97 -3.30
C LYS A 294 8.06 10.46 -3.73
N ASN A 295 7.31 9.84 -2.81
CA ASN A 295 5.95 9.37 -3.10
C ASN A 295 5.05 10.51 -3.59
N ILE A 296 5.08 11.66 -2.90
CA ILE A 296 4.30 12.85 -3.27
C ILE A 296 4.66 13.34 -4.67
N TYR A 297 5.94 13.33 -5.03
CA TYR A 297 6.37 13.70 -6.38
C TYR A 297 5.77 12.78 -7.45
N TYR A 298 5.73 11.47 -7.23
CA TYR A 298 5.08 10.54 -8.17
C TYR A 298 3.56 10.75 -8.21
N ASP A 299 2.91 10.89 -7.05
CA ASP A 299 1.47 11.11 -6.94
C ASP A 299 1.02 12.38 -7.68
N LEU A 300 1.68 13.50 -7.43
CA LEU A 300 1.36 14.78 -8.08
C LEU A 300 1.59 14.72 -9.59
N ARG A 301 2.61 14.00 -10.07
CA ARG A 301 2.83 13.81 -11.52
C ARG A 301 1.76 12.96 -12.19
N SER A 302 1.12 12.08 -11.43
CA SER A 302 0.01 11.27 -11.90
C SER A 302 -1.36 11.93 -11.65
N ASN A 303 -1.38 13.22 -11.30
CA ASN A 303 -2.58 14.00 -10.96
C ASN A 303 -3.37 13.40 -9.77
N ILE A 304 -2.68 12.74 -8.84
CA ILE A 304 -3.28 12.29 -7.59
C ILE A 304 -3.13 13.44 -6.56
N PRO A 305 -4.24 14.03 -6.09
CA PRO A 305 -4.19 15.10 -5.09
C PRO A 305 -3.62 14.58 -3.76
N VAL A 306 -2.91 15.47 -3.06
CA VAL A 306 -2.28 15.17 -1.77
C VAL A 306 -2.88 16.05 -0.68
N VAL A 307 -3.49 15.42 0.33
CA VAL A 307 -3.94 16.05 1.57
C VAL A 307 -2.82 16.00 2.59
N ILE A 308 -2.38 17.16 3.08
CA ILE A 308 -1.30 17.26 4.06
C ILE A 308 -1.90 17.57 5.43
N ILE A 309 -1.58 16.73 6.42
CA ILE A 309 -2.00 16.99 7.81
C ILE A 309 -0.98 17.92 8.47
N SER A 310 -1.27 19.22 8.44
CA SER A 310 -0.47 20.26 9.11
C SER A 310 -0.32 19.99 10.62
N GLY A 311 0.88 20.21 11.15
CA GLY A 311 1.22 19.98 12.55
C GLY A 311 1.58 18.52 12.87
N SER A 312 1.56 17.63 11.87
CA SER A 312 1.98 16.23 12.04
C SER A 312 3.50 16.02 12.00
N GLY A 313 4.27 17.04 11.61
CA GLY A 313 5.74 17.03 11.67
C GLY A 313 6.46 16.75 10.35
N ARG A 314 7.78 16.95 10.37
CA ARG A 314 8.76 16.63 9.31
C ARG A 314 8.29 17.01 7.89
N ALA A 315 8.09 16.05 6.97
CA ALA A 315 7.74 16.34 5.59
C ALA A 315 6.38 17.07 5.47
N ALA A 316 5.37 16.69 6.26
CA ALA A 316 4.09 17.37 6.26
C ALA A 316 4.20 18.85 6.63
N ASP A 317 4.94 19.17 7.69
CA ASP A 317 5.14 20.58 8.09
C ASP A 317 6.07 21.33 7.14
N PHE A 318 7.02 20.63 6.51
CA PHE A 318 7.84 21.19 5.45
C PHE A 318 6.98 21.64 4.26
N PHE A 319 6.10 20.78 3.74
CA PHE A 319 5.19 21.15 2.66
C PHE A 319 4.19 22.21 3.09
N THR A 320 3.62 22.09 4.29
CA THR A 320 2.70 23.10 4.84
C THR A 320 3.36 24.49 4.86
N ARG A 321 4.58 24.59 5.41
CA ARG A 321 5.30 25.87 5.46
C ARG A 321 5.65 26.38 4.06
N TRP A 322 6.06 25.50 3.16
CA TRP A 322 6.33 25.86 1.77
C TRP A 322 5.08 26.44 1.10
N LEU A 323 3.93 25.77 1.22
CA LEU A 323 2.64 26.23 0.68
C LEU A 323 2.21 27.59 1.24
N LEU A 324 2.40 27.83 2.53
CA LEU A 324 2.08 29.12 3.15
C LEU A 324 2.98 30.25 2.63
N LEU A 325 4.25 29.96 2.35
CA LEU A 325 5.19 30.93 1.79
C LEU A 325 4.90 31.22 0.32
N THR A 326 4.58 30.21 -0.49
CA THR A 326 4.31 30.40 -1.92
C THR A 326 2.97 31.04 -2.20
N LYS A 327 1.93 30.78 -1.38
CA LYS A 327 0.65 31.50 -1.47
C LYS A 327 0.83 33.02 -1.36
N ASN A 328 1.77 33.48 -0.54
CA ASN A 328 2.06 34.91 -0.41
C ASN A 328 2.81 35.47 -1.63
N ILE A 329 3.56 34.64 -2.36
CA ILE A 329 4.32 35.03 -3.57
C ILE A 329 3.42 35.03 -4.81
N ASP A 330 2.49 34.06 -4.94
CA ASP A 330 1.52 34.02 -6.06
C ASP A 330 0.56 35.21 -6.04
N ASN A 331 0.33 35.84 -4.87
CA ASN A 331 -0.39 37.10 -4.79
C ASN A 331 0.39 38.29 -5.39
N ASP A 332 1.73 38.21 -5.45
CA ASP A 332 2.60 39.23 -6.03
C ASP A 332 2.95 38.95 -7.51
N VAL A 333 2.86 37.70 -7.96
CA VAL A 333 3.16 37.29 -9.35
C VAL A 333 1.92 36.70 -10.00
N LYS A 334 1.17 37.54 -10.73
CA LYS A 334 0.04 37.15 -11.59
C LYS A 334 0.49 36.39 -12.85
N ASP A 335 1.31 35.35 -12.75
CA ASP A 335 1.61 34.48 -13.89
C ASP A 335 0.70 33.25 -13.90
N GLN A 336 -0.18 33.20 -14.91
CA GLN A 336 -1.34 32.31 -15.01
C GLN A 336 -1.02 30.84 -15.37
N ASN A 337 0.26 30.43 -15.41
CA ASN A 337 0.63 29.18 -16.09
C ASN A 337 1.09 28.01 -15.20
N THR A 338 1.14 28.17 -13.87
CA THR A 338 1.40 27.02 -12.97
C THR A 338 0.84 27.25 -11.57
N VAL A 339 -0.45 27.55 -11.47
CA VAL A 339 -1.12 27.62 -10.17
C VAL A 339 -1.52 26.20 -9.77
N TYR A 340 -0.76 25.58 -8.86
CA TYR A 340 -1.31 24.46 -8.11
C TYR A 340 -2.38 25.02 -7.19
N GLU A 341 -3.65 24.72 -7.46
CA GLU A 341 -4.74 25.13 -6.57
C GLU A 341 -4.52 24.53 -5.18
N THR A 342 -4.34 25.40 -4.19
CA THR A 342 -4.04 25.00 -2.81
C THR A 342 -5.12 25.55 -1.89
N GLU A 343 -6.12 24.74 -1.56
CA GLU A 343 -7.16 25.12 -0.59
C GLU A 343 -6.69 24.77 0.83
N GLU A 344 -6.76 25.73 1.75
CA GLU A 344 -6.58 25.45 3.17
C GLU A 344 -7.92 25.03 3.77
N LEU A 345 -8.04 23.76 4.14
CA LEU A 345 -9.22 23.23 4.80
C LEU A 345 -9.05 23.33 6.33
N SER A 346 -9.50 24.44 6.91
CA SER A 346 -9.71 24.49 8.36
C SER A 346 -10.93 23.66 8.74
N ILE A 347 -10.82 22.84 9.78
CA ILE A 347 -11.90 21.98 10.29
C ILE A 347 -13.17 22.81 10.57
N GLU A 348 -13.04 24.04 11.07
CA GLU A 348 -14.18 24.92 11.34
C GLU A 348 -14.86 25.39 10.06
N LYS A 349 -14.07 25.89 9.08
CA LYS A 349 -14.59 26.32 7.78
C LYS A 349 -15.24 25.16 7.01
N HIS A 350 -14.67 23.95 7.10
CA HIS A 350 -15.21 22.78 6.43
C HIS A 350 -16.47 22.25 7.12
N LYS A 351 -16.56 22.27 8.46
CA LYS A 351 -17.81 21.98 9.18
C LYS A 351 -18.93 22.90 8.71
N THR A 352 -18.68 24.20 8.56
CA THR A 352 -19.66 25.16 8.03
C THR A 352 -20.00 24.88 6.55
N LYS A 353 -19.01 24.57 5.70
CA LYS A 353 -19.23 24.24 4.28
C LYS A 353 -20.06 22.96 4.10
N CYS A 354 -19.77 21.90 4.86
CA CYS A 354 -20.51 20.64 4.82
C CYS A 354 -21.94 20.78 5.37
N SER A 355 -22.13 21.54 6.45
CA SER A 355 -23.48 21.84 6.96
C SER A 355 -24.28 22.73 6.01
N ASN A 356 -23.63 23.62 5.27
CA ASN A 356 -24.26 24.38 4.18
C ASN A 356 -24.67 23.47 3.00
N ILE A 357 -23.85 22.48 2.63
CA ILE A 357 -24.19 21.51 1.57
C ILE A 357 -25.34 20.58 1.98
N GLU A 358 -25.41 20.17 3.25
CA GLU A 358 -26.54 19.38 3.78
C GLU A 358 -27.84 20.20 3.84
N THR A 359 -27.75 21.49 4.17
CA THR A 359 -28.91 22.41 4.16
C THR A 359 -29.36 22.75 2.73
N GLU A 360 -28.45 22.85 1.77
CA GLU A 360 -28.78 23.01 0.35
C GLU A 360 -29.47 21.76 -0.21
N LYS A 361 -28.96 20.55 0.07
CA LYS A 361 -29.60 19.28 -0.33
C LYS A 361 -31.02 19.14 0.22
N THR A 362 -31.21 19.45 1.50
CA THR A 362 -32.54 19.40 2.13
C THR A 362 -33.49 20.48 1.61
N ASN A 363 -32.99 21.62 1.14
CA ASN A 363 -33.81 22.64 0.47
C ASN A 363 -34.15 22.25 -0.98
N THR A 364 -33.22 21.66 -1.74
CA THR A 364 -33.53 21.14 -3.09
C THR A 364 -34.53 19.97 -3.05
N ASP A 365 -34.47 19.12 -2.02
CA ASP A 365 -35.43 18.02 -1.81
C ASP A 365 -36.82 18.51 -1.36
N LYS A 366 -36.89 19.70 -0.75
CA LYS A 366 -38.18 20.36 -0.45
C LYS A 366 -38.76 21.05 -1.68
N ILE A 367 -37.92 21.67 -2.51
CA ILE A 367 -38.34 22.32 -3.76
C ILE A 367 -38.79 21.28 -4.80
N SER A 368 -38.13 20.13 -4.88
CA SER A 368 -38.57 19.03 -5.77
C SER A 368 -39.89 18.39 -5.33
N LYS A 369 -40.23 18.44 -4.03
CA LYS A 369 -41.54 17.99 -3.51
C LYS A 369 -42.66 19.03 -3.65
N LEU A 370 -42.32 20.31 -3.81
CA LEU A 370 -43.30 21.39 -4.04
C LEU A 370 -43.70 21.56 -5.51
N ASN A 371 -42.98 20.93 -6.45
CA ASN A 371 -43.25 20.99 -7.89
C ASN A 371 -43.99 19.73 -8.43
N VAL A 372 -44.60 18.93 -7.55
CA VAL A 372 -45.35 17.70 -7.91
C VAL A 372 -46.81 17.74 -7.43
N GLU A 373 -47.34 18.91 -7.08
CA GLU A 373 -48.80 19.11 -6.88
C GLU A 373 -49.43 19.94 -7.99
#